data_AF-A0A0G4LZJ3-F1
#
_entry.id   AF-A0A0G4LZJ3-F1
#
_cell.length_a   1.000
_cell.length_b   1.000
_cell.length_c   1.000
_cell.angle_alpha   90.00
_cell.angle_beta   90.00
_cell.angle_gamma   90.00
#
_symmetry.space_group_name_H-M   'P 1'
#
loop_
_entity.id
_entity.type
_entity.pdbx_description
1 polymer ?
#
loop_
_entity_poly.entity_id
_entity_poly.type
_entity_poly.pdbx_seq_one_letter_code
_entity_poly.pdbx_strand_id
1 'polypeptide(L)'
;MQCIMGALLGLGSLIIVESPRWLLDTDRDEEGIIVIADLYGKGDIHNPKAREEFREIKMNVLLQRQEGERSYAEMFRRYGTRVFIAMSAQGLAQLNGINVISYYAPYVFESAGWVGQDAVLMTGINGITYFLSTIPPWYLVDRWGRRPILLSGAILMAVSLSLISYFIYLDVSWTPTCVVIFVMIYNAAFGYSWGPIPWLYPPEILPLSIRSKGASLSTATNWAFNWLVGEMTPILQEWIKWR
;
A
#
# COMPACT_ATOMS: atom_id res chain seq x y z
N MET A 1 -0.27 -19.69 13.59
CA MET A 1 0.23 -19.08 12.33
C MET A 1 0.81 -17.68 12.54
N GLN A 2 0.07 -16.72 13.13
CA GLN A 2 0.58 -15.34 13.33
C GLN A 2 1.86 -15.26 14.18
N CYS A 3 1.96 -15.99 15.30
CA CYS A 3 3.18 -16.02 16.12
C CYS A 3 4.39 -16.64 15.40
N ILE A 4 4.15 -17.57 14.46
CA ILE A 4 5.22 -18.19 13.66
C ILE A 4 5.79 -17.18 12.67
N MET A 5 4.91 -16.43 11.99
CA MET A 5 5.33 -15.35 11.08
C MET A 5 6.03 -14.22 11.85
N GLY A 6 5.53 -13.86 13.03
CA GLY A 6 6.17 -12.89 13.92
C GLY A 6 7.57 -13.35 14.39
N ALA A 7 7.71 -14.62 14.76
CA ALA A 7 9.02 -15.18 15.14
C ALA A 7 9.99 -15.24 13.95
N LEU A 8 9.51 -15.60 12.75
CA LEU A 8 10.30 -15.58 11.51
C LEU A 8 10.82 -14.17 11.19
N LEU A 9 9.96 -13.15 11.29
CA LEU A 9 10.35 -11.76 11.12
C LEU A 9 11.37 -11.32 12.19
N GLY A 10 11.12 -11.64 13.46
CA GLY A 10 12.02 -11.26 14.56
C GLY A 10 13.39 -11.93 14.48
N LEU A 11 13.45 -13.22 14.13
CA LEU A 11 14.71 -13.92 13.90
C LEU A 11 15.40 -13.43 12.62
N GLY A 12 14.64 -13.19 11.55
CA GLY A 12 15.15 -12.65 10.30
C GLY A 12 15.77 -11.26 10.47
N SER A 13 15.19 -10.39 11.30
CA SER A 13 15.75 -9.07 11.58
C SER A 13 17.11 -9.11 12.27
N LEU A 14 17.46 -10.20 12.96
CA LEU A 14 18.79 -10.36 13.56
C LEU A 14 19.87 -10.75 12.54
N ILE A 15 19.46 -11.25 11.37
CA ILE A 15 20.35 -11.69 10.28
C ILE A 15 20.52 -10.58 9.22
N ILE A 16 19.52 -9.70 9.09
CA ILE A 16 19.56 -8.60 8.12
C ILE A 16 20.63 -7.59 8.54
N VAL A 17 21.56 -7.34 7.62
CA VAL A 17 22.59 -6.30 7.79
C VAL A 17 21.92 -4.93 7.73
N GLU A 18 22.40 -4.02 8.56
CA GLU A 18 21.89 -2.65 8.63
C GLU A 18 22.01 -1.91 7.30
N SER A 19 21.08 -0.99 7.05
CA SER A 19 21.10 -0.18 5.83
C SER A 19 22.39 0.65 5.75
N PRO A 20 23.06 0.73 4.58
CA PRO A 20 24.25 1.57 4.40
C PRO A 20 24.06 3.02 4.84
N ARG A 21 22.86 3.55 4.60
CA ARG A 21 22.52 4.92 4.98
C ARG A 21 22.50 5.11 6.49
N TRP A 22 22.00 4.13 7.25
CA TRP A 22 21.98 4.20 8.71
C TRP A 22 23.39 4.10 9.30
N LEU A 23 24.24 3.23 8.72
CA LEU A 23 25.64 3.12 9.09
C LEU A 23 26.38 4.46 8.90
N LEU A 24 26.18 5.11 7.75
CA LEU A 24 26.74 6.44 7.46
C LEU A 24 26.18 7.54 8.38
N ASP A 25 24.91 7.43 8.78
CA ASP A 25 24.29 8.36 9.74
C ASP A 25 24.60 8.04 11.21
N THR A 26 25.38 7.00 11.50
CA THR A 26 25.89 6.70 12.84
C THR A 26 27.42 6.80 12.88
N ASP A 27 28.02 7.48 11.90
CA ASP A 27 29.48 7.65 11.74
C ASP A 27 30.25 6.31 11.59
N ARG A 28 29.57 5.23 11.18
CA ARG A 28 30.15 3.90 10.88
C ARG A 28 30.50 3.78 9.40
N ASP A 29 31.36 4.68 8.94
CA ASP A 29 31.72 4.81 7.51
C ASP A 29 32.38 3.56 6.93
N GLU A 30 33.24 2.89 7.70
CA GLU A 30 33.96 1.69 7.25
C GLU A 30 33.02 0.52 6.95
N GLU A 31 32.00 0.34 7.78
CA GLU A 31 30.98 -0.68 7.55
C GLU A 31 30.05 -0.26 6.41
N GLY A 32 29.69 1.03 6.34
CA GLY A 32 28.86 1.57 5.27
C GLY A 32 29.45 1.34 3.88
N ILE A 33 30.77 1.52 3.71
CA ILE A 33 31.42 1.27 2.41
C ILE A 33 31.49 -0.22 2.07
N ILE A 34 31.65 -1.11 3.06
CA ILE A 34 31.64 -2.57 2.84
C ILE A 34 30.27 -3.00 2.32
N VAL A 35 29.17 -2.57 2.97
CA VAL A 35 27.81 -2.94 2.53
C VAL A 35 27.50 -2.39 1.14
N ILE A 36 27.93 -1.16 0.81
CA ILE A 36 27.75 -0.59 -0.53
C ILE A 36 28.60 -1.34 -1.57
N ALA A 37 29.81 -1.75 -1.21
CA ALA A 37 30.67 -2.55 -2.08
C ALA A 37 30.09 -3.94 -2.33
N ASP A 38 29.44 -4.57 -1.35
CA ASP A 38 28.73 -5.83 -1.55
C ASP A 38 27.54 -5.68 -2.51
N LEU A 39 26.79 -4.57 -2.40
CA LEU A 39 25.63 -4.29 -3.26
C LEU A 39 26.00 -3.94 -4.71
N TYR A 40 26.99 -3.06 -4.92
CA TYR A 40 27.30 -2.48 -6.24
C TYR A 40 28.65 -2.93 -6.81
N GLY A 41 29.55 -3.40 -5.96
CA GLY A 41 30.94 -3.71 -6.29
C GLY A 41 31.32 -5.20 -6.23
N LYS A 42 30.38 -6.10 -5.94
CA LYS A 42 30.66 -7.53 -5.67
C LYS A 42 31.71 -7.74 -4.55
N GLY A 43 31.72 -6.85 -3.56
CA GLY A 43 32.67 -6.85 -2.45
C GLY A 43 33.96 -6.08 -2.70
N ASP A 44 34.15 -5.47 -3.88
CA ASP A 44 35.30 -4.60 -4.13
C ASP A 44 35.04 -3.17 -3.63
N ILE A 45 35.68 -2.83 -2.51
CA ILE A 45 35.64 -1.51 -1.86
C ILE A 45 36.26 -0.43 -2.76
N HIS A 46 37.16 -0.80 -3.69
CA HIS A 46 37.81 0.11 -4.63
C HIS A 46 37.04 0.30 -5.93
N ASN A 47 35.89 -0.35 -6.10
CA ASN A 47 35.06 -0.14 -7.27
C ASN A 47 34.62 1.35 -7.36
N PRO A 48 34.88 2.03 -8.49
CA PRO A 48 34.57 3.44 -8.65
C PRO A 48 33.07 3.73 -8.45
N LYS A 49 32.17 2.83 -8.86
CA LYS A 49 30.72 2.98 -8.67
C LYS A 49 30.32 2.94 -7.20
N ALA A 50 30.85 1.97 -6.44
CA ALA A 50 30.57 1.85 -5.01
C ALA A 50 31.08 3.08 -4.23
N ARG A 51 32.23 3.62 -4.63
CA ARG A 51 32.81 4.83 -4.01
C ARG A 51 31.99 6.10 -4.32
N GLU A 52 31.47 6.20 -5.54
CA GLU A 52 30.60 7.30 -5.97
C GLU A 52 29.28 7.28 -5.19
N GLU A 53 28.60 6.14 -5.13
CA GLU A 53 27.39 5.93 -4.33
C GLU A 53 27.62 6.24 -2.84
N PHE A 54 28.74 5.74 -2.27
CA PHE A 54 29.12 6.06 -0.89
C PHE A 54 29.24 7.57 -0.66
N ARG A 55 29.90 8.30 -1.57
CA ARG A 55 30.04 9.75 -1.47
C ARG A 55 28.70 10.47 -1.57
N GLU A 56 27.84 10.05 -2.49
CA GLU A 56 26.52 10.65 -2.68
C GLU A 56 25.65 10.45 -1.43
N ILE A 57 25.58 9.23 -0.90
CA ILE A 57 24.80 8.92 0.29
C ILE A 57 25.36 9.69 1.50
N LYS A 58 26.69 9.68 1.69
CA LYS A 58 27.33 10.39 2.80
C LYS A 58 27.11 11.89 2.74
N MET A 59 27.21 12.49 1.55
CA MET A 59 26.91 13.92 1.36
C MET A 59 25.46 14.23 1.73
N ASN A 60 24.50 13.42 1.28
CA ASN A 60 23.09 13.58 1.61
C ASN A 60 22.82 13.47 3.12
N VAL A 61 23.49 12.54 3.81
CA VAL A 61 23.39 12.38 5.27
C VAL A 61 23.95 13.61 5.99
N LEU A 62 25.12 14.10 5.59
CA LEU A 62 25.73 15.29 6.20
C LEU A 62 24.88 16.55 6.00
N LEU A 63 24.32 16.75 4.79
CA LEU A 63 23.39 17.83 4.50
C LEU A 63 22.15 17.72 5.40
N GLN A 64 21.60 16.52 5.57
CA GLN A 64 20.44 16.30 6.43
C GLN A 64 20.73 16.57 7.91
N ARG A 65 21.92 16.19 8.41
CA ARG A 65 22.37 16.52 9.78
C ARG A 65 22.51 18.03 9.97
N GLN A 66 23.02 18.76 8.97
CA GLN A 66 23.12 20.22 9.01
C GLN A 66 21.76 20.92 9.01
N GLU A 67 20.78 20.37 8.28
CA GLU A 67 19.40 20.89 8.28
C GLU A 67 18.67 20.67 9.62
N GLY A 68 19.14 19.75 10.46
CA GLY A 68 18.54 19.40 11.74
C GLY A 68 17.24 18.59 11.62
N GLU A 69 16.80 18.03 12.75
CA GLU A 69 15.50 17.37 12.82
C GLU A 69 14.37 18.40 12.74
N ARG A 70 13.71 18.46 11.59
CA ARG A 70 12.55 19.35 11.41
C ARG A 70 11.37 18.85 12.25
N SER A 71 10.76 19.75 13.01
CA SER A 71 9.59 19.47 13.84
C SER A 71 8.36 19.14 12.97
N TYR A 72 7.38 18.41 13.53
CA TYR A 72 6.08 18.18 12.88
C TYR A 72 5.41 19.48 12.46
N ALA A 73 5.50 20.55 13.28
CA ALA A 73 4.94 21.86 12.95
C ALA A 73 5.60 22.49 11.70
N GLU A 74 6.93 22.37 11.58
CA GLU A 74 7.67 22.87 10.43
C GLU A 74 7.38 22.04 9.17
N MET A 75 7.23 20.73 9.33
CA MET A 75 6.82 19.82 8.26
C MET A 75 5.48 20.24 7.65
N PHE A 76 4.45 20.51 8.46
CA PHE A 76 3.16 20.98 7.95
C PHE A 76 3.23 22.38 7.35
N ARG A 77 4.02 23.28 7.93
CA ARG A 77 4.16 24.66 7.41
C ARG A 77 4.87 24.71 6.06
N ARG A 78 5.92 23.90 5.86
CA ARG A 78 6.77 23.95 4.65
C ARG A 78 6.35 22.93 3.59
N TYR A 79 5.82 21.78 3.99
CA TYR A 79 5.48 20.66 3.10
C TYR A 79 4.04 20.19 3.24
N GLY A 80 3.15 21.02 3.81
CA GLY A 80 1.76 20.67 4.10
C GLY A 80 1.02 20.01 2.94
N THR A 81 1.15 20.55 1.72
CA THR A 81 0.53 19.96 0.52
C THR A 81 1.01 18.53 0.25
N ARG A 82 2.31 18.25 0.38
CA ARG A 82 2.88 16.93 0.11
C ARG A 82 2.46 15.92 1.19
N VAL A 83 2.49 16.34 2.45
CA VAL A 83 2.02 15.53 3.58
C VAL A 83 0.54 15.22 3.45
N PHE A 84 -0.28 16.23 3.12
CA PHE A 84 -1.71 16.05 2.92
C PHE A 84 -2.02 15.10 1.76
N ILE A 85 -1.27 15.18 0.65
CA ILE A 85 -1.40 14.24 -0.47
C ILE A 85 -1.06 12.81 -0.02
N ALA A 86 0.04 12.61 0.73
CA ALA A 86 0.41 11.29 1.27
C ALA A 86 -0.66 10.72 2.22
N MET A 87 -1.20 11.55 3.12
CA MET A 87 -2.26 11.16 4.04
C MET A 87 -3.55 10.83 3.29
N SER A 88 -3.94 11.69 2.34
CA SER A 88 -5.17 11.51 1.56
C SER A 88 -5.10 10.27 0.68
N ALA A 89 -3.95 9.98 0.06
CA ALA A 89 -3.78 8.76 -0.74
C ALA A 89 -4.04 7.50 0.10
N GLN A 90 -3.48 7.43 1.31
CA GLN A 90 -3.70 6.32 2.23
C GLN A 90 -5.14 6.28 2.79
N GLY A 91 -5.71 7.43 3.14
CA GLY A 91 -7.10 7.51 3.61
C GLY A 91 -8.10 7.05 2.54
N LEU A 92 -7.96 7.54 1.31
CA LEU A 92 -8.80 7.15 0.17
C LEU A 92 -8.63 5.68 -0.20
N ALA A 93 -7.43 5.11 -0.01
CA ALA A 93 -7.20 3.68 -0.21
C ALA A 93 -8.02 2.79 0.74
N GLN A 94 -8.41 3.30 1.92
CA GLN A 94 -9.28 2.59 2.86
C GLN A 94 -10.76 2.95 2.67
N LEU A 95 -11.06 4.23 2.42
CA LEU A 95 -12.42 4.74 2.21
C LEU A 95 -13.12 4.16 0.98
N ASN A 96 -12.38 3.61 0.02
CA ASN A 96 -12.97 2.92 -1.12
C ASN A 96 -13.72 1.62 -0.75
N GLY A 97 -13.60 1.15 0.50
CA GLY A 97 -14.34 0.00 1.02
C GLY A 97 -13.71 -1.37 0.77
N ILE A 98 -12.43 -1.44 0.38
CA ILE A 98 -11.78 -2.73 0.08
C ILE A 98 -11.86 -3.73 1.25
N ASN A 99 -11.73 -3.25 2.49
CA ASN A 99 -11.80 -4.11 3.66
C ASN A 99 -13.21 -4.64 3.88
N VAL A 100 -14.24 -3.84 3.59
CA VAL A 100 -15.64 -4.29 3.66
C VAL A 100 -15.86 -5.43 2.67
N ILE A 101 -15.45 -5.23 1.43
CA ILE A 101 -15.60 -6.26 0.39
C ILE A 101 -14.77 -7.50 0.73
N SER A 102 -13.58 -7.34 1.30
CA SER A 102 -12.72 -8.47 1.68
C SER A 102 -13.24 -9.23 2.89
N TYR A 103 -13.75 -8.55 3.92
CA TYR A 103 -14.25 -9.17 5.15
C TYR A 103 -15.63 -9.79 4.96
N TYR A 104 -16.48 -9.15 4.15
CA TYR A 104 -17.84 -9.60 3.89
C TYR A 104 -17.99 -10.30 2.54
N ALA A 105 -16.90 -10.60 1.81
CA ALA A 105 -16.95 -11.32 0.54
C ALA A 105 -17.81 -12.60 0.61
N PRO A 106 -17.65 -13.48 1.62
CA PRO A 106 -18.49 -14.67 1.74
C PRO A 106 -19.96 -14.31 1.92
N TYR A 107 -20.26 -13.30 2.75
CA TYR A 107 -21.63 -12.83 2.96
C TYR A 107 -22.23 -12.20 1.70
N VAL A 108 -21.45 -11.46 0.91
CA VAL A 108 -21.87 -10.91 -0.38
C VAL A 108 -22.19 -12.05 -1.36
N PHE A 109 -21.35 -13.08 -1.41
CA PHE A 109 -21.58 -14.24 -2.28
C PHE A 109 -22.74 -15.12 -1.81
N GLU A 110 -22.93 -15.28 -0.50
CA GLU A 110 -24.09 -15.96 0.11
C GLU A 110 -25.39 -15.17 -0.10
N SER A 111 -25.36 -13.85 0.04
CA SER A 111 -26.52 -12.98 -0.23
C SER A 111 -26.91 -12.96 -1.71
N ALA A 112 -25.92 -13.20 -2.59
CA ALA A 112 -26.15 -13.51 -3.99
C ALA A 112 -26.72 -14.93 -4.19
N GLY A 113 -26.75 -15.83 -3.21
CA GLY A 113 -27.34 -17.15 -3.37
C GLY A 113 -26.36 -18.26 -3.76
N TRP A 114 -25.05 -18.02 -3.62
CA TRP A 114 -24.05 -19.10 -3.63
C TRP A 114 -24.01 -19.73 -2.23
N VAL A 115 -24.34 -21.02 -2.10
CA VAL A 115 -24.47 -21.69 -0.79
C VAL A 115 -23.21 -22.49 -0.45
N GLY A 116 -22.64 -22.27 0.73
CA GLY A 116 -21.66 -23.16 1.34
C GLY A 116 -20.32 -23.24 0.59
N GLN A 117 -19.97 -24.43 0.07
CA GLN A 117 -18.64 -24.70 -0.51
C GLN A 117 -18.34 -23.85 -1.76
N ASP A 118 -19.35 -23.51 -2.55
CA ASP A 118 -19.13 -22.72 -3.77
C ASP A 118 -18.77 -21.26 -3.47
N ALA A 119 -19.33 -20.68 -2.39
CA ALA A 119 -18.96 -19.34 -1.92
C ALA A 119 -17.50 -19.29 -1.43
N VAL A 120 -17.04 -20.34 -0.75
CA VAL A 120 -15.64 -20.48 -0.33
C VAL A 120 -14.71 -20.64 -1.52
N LEU A 121 -15.09 -21.47 -2.50
CA LEU A 121 -14.32 -21.66 -3.73
C LEU A 121 -14.19 -20.34 -4.52
N MET A 122 -15.30 -19.60 -4.66
CA MET A 122 -15.30 -18.30 -5.33
C MET A 122 -14.45 -17.26 -4.58
N THR A 123 -14.45 -17.29 -3.25
CA THR A 123 -13.56 -16.46 -2.42
C THR A 123 -12.09 -16.81 -2.66
N GLY A 124 -11.76 -18.09 -2.81
CA GLY A 124 -10.42 -18.55 -3.20
C GLY A 124 -9.99 -18.02 -4.57
N ILE A 125 -10.87 -18.13 -5.58
CA ILE A 125 -10.60 -17.61 -6.94
C ILE A 125 -10.43 -16.09 -6.91
N ASN A 126 -11.26 -15.37 -6.13
CA ASN A 126 -11.11 -13.94 -5.92
C ASN A 126 -9.75 -13.59 -5.30
N GLY A 127 -9.29 -14.36 -4.31
CA GLY A 127 -7.96 -14.19 -3.71
C GLY A 127 -6.82 -14.40 -4.71
N ILE A 128 -6.92 -15.41 -5.59
CA ILE A 128 -5.93 -15.64 -6.67
C ILE A 128 -5.96 -14.49 -7.66
N THR A 129 -7.15 -14.04 -8.06
CA THR A 129 -7.33 -12.91 -8.99
C THR A 129 -6.72 -11.63 -8.42
N TYR A 130 -6.95 -11.39 -7.12
CA TYR A 130 -6.35 -10.28 -6.39
C TYR A 130 -4.82 -10.38 -6.36
N PHE A 131 -4.27 -11.55 -6.05
CA PHE A 131 -2.83 -11.76 -6.07
C PHE A 131 -2.24 -11.49 -7.46
N LEU A 132 -2.83 -12.06 -8.52
CA LEU A 132 -2.37 -11.85 -9.89
C LEU A 132 -2.47 -10.40 -10.34
N SER A 133 -3.48 -9.64 -9.88
CA SER A 133 -3.62 -8.23 -10.23
C SER A 133 -2.56 -7.32 -9.57
N THR A 134 -1.83 -7.80 -8.56
CA THR A 134 -0.70 -7.07 -7.97
C THR A 134 0.58 -7.16 -8.80
N ILE A 135 0.65 -8.03 -9.82
CA ILE A 135 1.84 -8.22 -10.67
C ILE A 135 1.98 -7.12 -11.75
N PRO A 136 0.93 -6.74 -12.52
CA PRO A 136 1.04 -5.67 -13.52
C PRO A 136 1.66 -4.35 -13.03
N PRO A 137 1.34 -3.84 -11.82
CA PRO A 137 1.94 -2.62 -11.29
C PRO A 137 3.47 -2.65 -11.23
N TRP A 138 4.08 -3.83 -11.03
CA TRP A 138 5.54 -3.95 -10.94
C TRP A 138 6.23 -3.49 -12.23
N TYR A 139 5.55 -3.62 -13.37
CA TYR A 139 6.09 -3.21 -14.68
C TYR A 139 5.48 -1.91 -15.19
N LEU A 140 4.23 -1.60 -14.78
CA LEU A 140 3.49 -0.45 -15.27
C LEU A 140 3.83 0.85 -14.52
N VAL A 141 4.16 0.78 -13.23
CA VAL A 141 4.37 1.97 -12.39
C VAL A 141 5.51 2.84 -12.90
N ASP A 142 6.60 2.22 -13.33
CA ASP A 142 7.77 2.95 -13.84
C ASP A 142 7.56 3.50 -15.24
N ARG A 143 6.66 2.89 -16.04
CA ARG A 143 6.38 3.34 -17.41
C ARG A 143 5.29 4.40 -17.50
N TRP A 144 4.16 4.19 -16.82
CA TRP A 144 2.97 5.05 -16.93
C TRP A 144 2.91 6.10 -15.83
N GLY A 145 3.70 5.93 -14.78
CA GLY A 145 3.63 6.77 -13.59
C GLY A 145 2.40 6.45 -12.73
N ARG A 146 2.33 7.12 -11.58
CA ARG A 146 1.45 6.73 -10.47
C ARG A 146 0.03 7.28 -10.66
N ARG A 147 -0.10 8.51 -11.16
CA ARG A 147 -1.38 9.21 -11.31
C ARG A 147 -2.34 8.52 -12.29
N PRO A 148 -1.93 8.10 -13.51
CA PRO A 148 -2.85 7.41 -14.43
C PRO A 148 -3.32 6.06 -13.89
N ILE A 149 -2.46 5.35 -13.16
CA ILE A 149 -2.80 4.07 -12.52
C ILE A 149 -3.86 4.27 -11.43
N LEU A 150 -3.69 5.27 -10.54
CA LEU A 150 -4.69 5.58 -9.52
C LEU A 150 -6.04 6.02 -10.12
N LEU A 151 -6.01 6.85 -11.17
CA LEU A 151 -7.23 7.35 -11.81
C LEU A 151 -7.99 6.25 -12.56
N SER A 152 -7.28 5.44 -13.36
CA SER A 152 -7.89 4.29 -14.05
C SER A 152 -8.48 3.30 -13.04
N GLY A 153 -7.78 3.08 -11.92
CA GLY A 153 -8.23 2.18 -10.86
C GLY A 153 -9.49 2.69 -10.18
N ALA A 154 -9.52 3.99 -9.87
CA ALA A 154 -10.69 4.62 -9.28
C ALA A 154 -11.92 4.54 -10.21
N ILE A 155 -11.74 4.76 -11.52
CA ILE A 155 -12.83 4.63 -12.50
C ILE A 155 -13.34 3.19 -12.55
N LEU A 156 -12.45 2.20 -12.65
CA LEU A 156 -12.83 0.80 -12.74
C LEU A 156 -13.54 0.31 -11.46
N MET A 157 -13.07 0.74 -10.30
CA MET A 157 -13.71 0.46 -9.01
C MET A 157 -15.09 1.13 -8.92
N ALA A 158 -15.22 2.40 -9.31
CA ALA A 158 -16.50 3.11 -9.30
C ALA A 158 -17.54 2.43 -10.20
N VAL A 159 -17.15 2.10 -11.44
CA VAL A 159 -18.02 1.38 -12.38
C VAL A 159 -18.43 0.02 -11.83
N SER A 160 -17.49 -0.73 -11.23
CA SER A 160 -17.78 -2.05 -10.66
C SER A 160 -18.79 -1.96 -9.51
N LEU A 161 -18.60 -1.01 -8.57
CA LEU A 161 -19.54 -0.80 -7.46
C LEU A 161 -20.92 -0.34 -7.93
N SER A 162 -20.99 0.56 -8.93
CA SER A 162 -22.25 0.98 -9.52
C SER A 162 -23.00 -0.18 -10.18
N LEU A 163 -22.29 -1.05 -10.88
CA LEU A 163 -22.89 -2.24 -11.51
C LEU A 163 -23.36 -3.24 -10.45
N ILE A 164 -22.58 -3.49 -9.40
CA ILE A 164 -23.01 -4.35 -8.27
C ILE A 164 -24.33 -3.83 -7.70
N SER A 165 -24.40 -2.53 -7.38
CA SER A 165 -25.61 -1.91 -6.84
C SER A 165 -26.82 -2.04 -7.81
N TYR A 166 -26.58 -1.84 -9.10
CA TYR A 166 -27.61 -1.97 -10.13
C TYR A 166 -28.15 -3.41 -10.27
N PHE A 167 -27.27 -4.42 -10.28
CA PHE A 167 -27.69 -5.82 -10.39
C PHE A 167 -28.42 -6.31 -9.13
N ILE A 168 -28.02 -5.83 -7.94
CA ILE A 168 -28.74 -6.10 -6.69
C ILE A 168 -30.14 -5.49 -6.76
N TYR A 169 -30.30 -4.27 -7.29
CA TYR A 169 -31.60 -3.63 -7.45
C TYR A 169 -32.54 -4.36 -8.44
N LEU A 170 -32.01 -4.95 -9.51
CA LEU A 170 -32.82 -5.65 -10.51
C LEU A 170 -33.35 -7.02 -10.04
N ASP A 171 -32.70 -7.64 -9.05
CA ASP A 171 -33.07 -8.94 -8.46
C ASP A 171 -33.47 -10.03 -9.49
N VAL A 172 -32.59 -10.31 -10.44
CA VAL A 172 -32.80 -11.30 -11.51
C VAL A 172 -32.02 -12.58 -11.20
N SER A 173 -32.42 -13.71 -11.77
CA SER A 173 -31.73 -15.01 -11.60
C SER A 173 -30.22 -15.01 -11.88
N TRP A 174 -29.70 -14.05 -12.67
CA TRP A 174 -28.26 -13.94 -12.99
C TRP A 174 -27.51 -12.89 -12.17
N THR A 175 -28.22 -12.09 -11.35
CA THR A 175 -27.63 -11.14 -10.38
C THR A 175 -26.48 -11.74 -9.58
N PRO A 176 -26.56 -12.98 -9.08
CA PRO A 176 -25.52 -13.56 -8.23
C PRO A 176 -24.17 -13.67 -8.91
N THR A 177 -24.19 -14.11 -10.17
CA THR A 177 -22.99 -14.32 -10.98
C THR A 177 -22.39 -12.98 -11.38
N CYS A 178 -23.23 -12.00 -11.74
CA CYS A 178 -22.78 -10.65 -12.06
C CYS A 178 -22.10 -9.98 -10.86
N VAL A 179 -22.70 -10.05 -9.66
CA VAL A 179 -22.12 -9.46 -8.44
C VAL A 179 -20.73 -10.04 -8.16
N VAL A 180 -20.56 -11.36 -8.24
CA VAL A 180 -19.26 -12.02 -8.07
C VAL A 180 -18.23 -11.47 -9.06
N ILE A 181 -18.56 -11.42 -10.36
CA ILE A 181 -17.64 -10.97 -11.41
C ILE A 181 -17.21 -9.52 -11.15
N PHE A 182 -18.14 -8.63 -10.82
CA PHE A 182 -17.82 -7.23 -10.55
C PHE A 182 -17.05 -7.04 -9.23
N VAL A 183 -17.27 -7.87 -8.21
CA VAL A 183 -16.44 -7.89 -7.00
C VAL A 183 -15.00 -8.32 -7.33
N MET A 184 -14.83 -9.32 -8.18
CA MET A 184 -13.50 -9.76 -8.63
C MET A 184 -12.81 -8.66 -9.45
N ILE A 185 -13.53 -7.98 -10.35
CA ILE A 185 -13.00 -6.84 -11.11
C ILE A 185 -12.63 -5.70 -10.17
N TYR A 186 -13.46 -5.41 -9.17
CA TYR A 186 -13.17 -4.40 -8.15
C TYR A 186 -11.89 -4.72 -7.36
N ASN A 187 -11.73 -5.97 -6.90
CA ASN A 187 -10.53 -6.39 -6.17
C ASN A 187 -9.30 -6.36 -7.09
N ALA A 188 -9.44 -6.84 -8.33
CA ALA A 188 -8.38 -6.75 -9.31
C ALA A 188 -7.96 -5.29 -9.55
N ALA A 189 -8.94 -4.40 -9.68
CA ALA A 189 -8.76 -2.96 -9.85
C ALA A 189 -8.01 -2.34 -8.68
N PHE A 190 -8.39 -2.67 -7.45
CA PHE A 190 -7.70 -2.21 -6.25
C PHE A 190 -6.26 -2.73 -6.20
N GLY A 191 -6.06 -4.03 -6.43
CA GLY A 191 -4.74 -4.67 -6.37
C GLY A 191 -3.74 -4.09 -7.37
N TYR A 192 -4.18 -3.67 -8.55
CA TYR A 192 -3.28 -3.01 -9.50
C TYR A 192 -3.04 -1.52 -9.20
N SER A 193 -3.91 -0.85 -8.44
CA SER A 193 -3.88 0.60 -8.29
C SER A 193 -3.74 1.05 -6.84
N TRP A 194 -4.84 1.17 -6.12
CA TRP A 194 -4.91 1.72 -4.76
C TRP A 194 -4.30 0.81 -3.70
N GLY A 195 -3.97 -0.44 -4.03
CA GLY A 195 -3.21 -1.34 -3.18
C GLY A 195 -1.77 -0.88 -3.00
N PRO A 196 -0.91 -0.98 -4.03
CA PRO A 196 0.54 -0.73 -3.89
C PRO A 196 0.92 0.76 -3.93
N ILE A 197 0.21 1.58 -4.73
CA ILE A 197 0.66 2.95 -5.03
C ILE A 197 0.67 3.86 -3.80
N PRO A 198 -0.35 3.86 -2.91
CA PRO A 198 -0.35 4.71 -1.71
C PRO A 198 0.77 4.39 -0.72
N TRP A 199 1.41 3.22 -0.79
CA TRP A 199 2.59 2.88 0.00
C TRP A 199 3.89 3.37 -0.64
N LEU A 200 3.94 3.39 -1.97
CA LEU A 200 5.10 3.88 -2.73
C LEU A 200 5.16 5.41 -2.77
N TYR A 201 4.00 6.07 -2.77
CA TYR A 201 3.90 7.51 -3.03
C TYR A 201 4.45 8.41 -1.91
N PRO A 202 4.24 8.15 -0.60
CA PRO A 202 4.78 9.00 0.47
C PRO A 202 6.32 9.09 0.47
N PRO A 203 7.07 7.96 0.35
CA PRO A 203 8.52 8.01 0.22
C PRO A 203 9.01 8.81 -1.00
N GLU A 204 8.28 8.79 -2.11
CA GLU A 204 8.66 9.47 -3.36
C GLU A 204 8.48 10.99 -3.29
N ILE A 205 7.38 11.47 -2.69
CA ILE A 205 7.06 12.90 -2.68
C ILE A 205 7.72 13.66 -1.52
N LEU A 206 8.00 12.97 -0.41
CA LEU A 206 8.55 13.57 0.79
C LEU A 206 10.08 13.66 0.73
N PRO A 207 10.66 14.84 1.03
CA PRO A 207 12.11 14.98 1.12
C PRO A 207 12.65 14.18 2.30
N LEU A 208 13.91 13.74 2.15
CA LEU A 208 14.57 12.81 3.07
C LEU A 208 14.52 13.24 4.54
N SER A 209 14.60 14.55 4.82
CA SER A 209 14.60 15.11 6.17
C SER A 209 13.29 14.92 6.95
N ILE A 210 12.15 14.80 6.26
CA ILE A 210 10.83 14.60 6.89
C ILE A 210 10.15 13.29 6.46
N ARG A 211 10.81 12.50 5.61
CA ARG A 211 10.22 11.32 4.99
C ARG A 211 9.69 10.32 6.01
N SER A 212 10.48 10.03 7.05
CA SER A 212 10.06 9.12 8.13
C SER A 212 8.82 9.64 8.86
N LYS A 213 8.81 10.92 9.27
CA LYS A 213 7.69 11.58 9.97
C LYS A 213 6.42 11.68 9.11
N GLY A 214 6.56 11.96 7.82
CA GLY A 214 5.41 12.03 6.92
C GLY A 214 4.89 10.64 6.51
N ALA A 215 5.77 9.65 6.34
CA ALA A 215 5.37 8.27 6.08
C ALA A 215 4.69 7.62 7.28
N SER A 216 5.14 7.90 8.51
CA SER A 216 4.48 7.44 9.73
C SER A 216 3.07 8.03 9.85
N LEU A 217 2.91 9.33 9.58
CA LEU A 217 1.60 9.99 9.62
C LEU A 217 0.65 9.48 8.51
N SER A 218 1.17 9.25 7.32
CA SER A 218 0.44 8.64 6.20
C SER A 218 -0.04 7.23 6.57
N THR A 219 0.84 6.42 7.17
CA THR A 219 0.51 5.07 7.69
C THR A 219 -0.52 5.15 8.83
N ALA A 220 -0.36 6.08 9.78
CA ALA A 220 -1.33 6.28 10.85
C ALA A 220 -2.71 6.66 10.29
N THR A 221 -2.74 7.48 9.23
CA THR A 221 -3.97 7.83 8.51
C THR A 221 -4.61 6.60 7.88
N ASN A 222 -3.82 5.72 7.24
CA ASN A 222 -4.32 4.44 6.73
C ASN A 222 -5.05 3.66 7.84
N TRP A 223 -4.39 3.41 8.97
CA TRP A 223 -4.99 2.62 10.05
C TRP A 223 -6.21 3.30 10.69
N ALA A 224 -6.20 4.62 10.81
CA ALA A 224 -7.35 5.38 11.33
C ALA A 224 -8.58 5.23 10.42
N PHE A 225 -8.41 5.35 9.09
CA PHE A 225 -9.51 5.15 8.15
C PHE A 225 -9.90 3.68 7.99
N ASN A 226 -8.96 2.75 8.14
CA ASN A 226 -9.25 1.32 8.20
C ASN A 226 -10.20 1.01 9.36
N TRP A 227 -9.85 1.48 10.58
CA TRP A 227 -10.68 1.36 11.77
C TRP A 227 -12.05 2.04 11.57
N LEU A 228 -12.07 3.28 11.06
CA LEU A 228 -13.31 4.00 10.79
C LEU A 228 -14.23 3.23 9.86
N VAL A 229 -13.72 2.70 8.75
CA VAL A 229 -14.50 1.89 7.80
C VAL A 229 -14.97 0.60 8.46
N GLY A 230 -14.12 -0.08 9.22
CA GLY A 230 -14.47 -1.31 9.94
C GLY A 230 -15.64 -1.13 10.90
N GLU A 231 -15.59 -0.10 11.75
CA GLU A 231 -16.62 0.17 12.76
C GLU A 231 -17.90 0.78 12.18
N MET A 232 -17.77 1.68 11.19
CA MET A 232 -18.94 2.37 10.63
C MET A 232 -19.75 1.49 9.66
N THR A 233 -19.12 0.48 9.05
CA THR A 233 -19.79 -0.34 8.03
C THR A 233 -21.02 -1.10 8.56
N PRO A 234 -20.95 -1.83 9.70
CA PRO A 234 -22.14 -2.49 10.26
C PRO A 234 -23.28 -1.51 10.56
N ILE A 235 -22.96 -0.36 11.16
CA ILE A 235 -23.94 0.68 11.50
C ILE A 235 -24.62 1.22 10.23
N LEU A 236 -23.83 1.50 9.19
CA LEU A 236 -24.35 1.96 7.91
C LEU A 236 -25.22 0.90 7.23
N GLN A 237 -24.84 -0.38 7.31
CA GLN A 237 -25.64 -1.48 6.75
C GLN A 237 -27.00 -1.64 7.45
N GLU A 238 -27.09 -1.41 8.76
CA GLU A 238 -28.38 -1.41 9.50
C GLU A 238 -29.28 -0.23 9.12
N TRP A 239 -28.68 0.92 8.79
CA TRP A 239 -29.40 2.14 8.44
C TRP A 239 -29.85 2.19 6.98
N ILE A 240 -29.18 1.47 6.07
CA ILE A 240 -29.55 1.41 4.66
C ILE A 240 -30.81 0.56 4.50
N LYS A 241 -31.94 1.26 4.26
CA LYS A 241 -33.30 0.67 4.14
C LYS A 241 -33.67 0.14 2.76
N TRP A 242 -32.76 0.14 1.78
CA TRP A 242 -33.05 -0.30 0.40
C TRP A 242 -32.92 -1.84 0.21
N ARG A 243 -32.74 -2.62 1.28
CA ARG A 243 -32.92 -4.07 1.17
C ARG A 243 -34.37 -4.44 0.85
#